data_AF-A0A1G0PBX3-F1
#
_entry.id   AF-A0A1G0PBX3-F1
#
_cell.length_a   1.000
_cell.length_b   1.000
_cell.length_c   1.000
_cell.angle_alpha   90.00
_cell.angle_beta   90.00
_cell.angle_gamma   90.00
#
_symmetry.space_group_name_H-M   'P 1'
#
loop_
_entity.id
_entity.type
_entity.pdbx_description
1 polymer ?
#
loop_
_entity_poly.entity_id
_entity_poly.type
_entity_poly.pdbx_seq_one_letter_code
_entity_poly.pdbx_strand_id
1 'polypeptide(L)' 'FKKDYYFMMGDNRDDSLDSRFWGFVARDMVVGEAFITLFSWDREIPFSDLFRLLGSIRLDRVLLLLH' A
#
# COMPACT_ATOMS: atom_id res chain seq x y z
N PHE A 1 14.74 19.51 -21.89
CA PHE A 1 13.49 19.13 -21.19
C PHE A 1 13.79 18.98 -19.71
N LYS A 2 13.10 19.72 -18.84
CA LYS A 2 13.21 19.58 -17.37
C LYS A 2 12.05 18.68 -16.92
N LYS A 3 12.36 17.61 -16.19
CA LYS A 3 11.37 16.71 -15.58
C LYS A 3 11.43 16.90 -14.06
N ASP A 4 10.26 16.84 -13.42
CA ASP A 4 10.18 16.76 -11.97
C ASP A 4 10.39 15.31 -11.52
N TYR A 5 11.01 15.18 -10.35
CA TYR A 5 11.38 13.90 -9.77
C TYR A 5 11.02 13.86 -8.29
N TYR A 6 10.67 12.67 -7.80
CA TYR A 6 10.31 12.40 -6.41
C TYR A 6 11.24 11.36 -5.81
N PHE A 7 11.59 11.59 -4.55
CA PHE A 7 12.22 10.58 -3.71
C PHE A 7 11.13 9.80 -2.99
N MET A 8 11.06 8.49 -3.21
CA MET A 8 10.05 7.61 -2.61
C MET A 8 10.68 6.79 -1.49
N MET A 9 10.01 6.73 -0.35
CA MET A 9 10.48 5.97 0.81
C MET A 9 9.32 5.19 1.40
N GLY A 10 9.52 3.89 1.64
CA GLY A 10 8.51 3.06 2.29
C GLY A 10 8.46 3.31 3.80
N ASP A 11 7.31 3.08 4.42
CA ASP A 11 7.16 3.17 5.87
C ASP A 11 7.92 2.05 6.60
N ASN A 12 7.97 0.85 6.02
CA ASN A 12 8.76 -0.27 6.52
C ASN A 12 10.24 -0.12 6.10
N ARG A 13 10.99 0.73 6.80
CA ARG A 13 12.30 1.24 6.37
C ARG A 13 13.36 0.17 6.14
N ASP A 14 13.38 -0.87 6.97
CA ASP A 14 14.39 -1.94 6.89
C ASP A 14 14.05 -2.98 5.82
N ASP A 15 12.79 -3.03 5.39
CA ASP A 15 12.27 -3.99 4.41
C ASP A 15 11.49 -3.24 3.32
N SER A 16 12.17 -2.27 2.70
CA SER A 16 11.65 -1.53 1.56
C SER A 16 12.75 -1.29 0.54
N LEU A 17 12.56 -1.83 -0.67
CA LEU A 17 13.37 -1.53 -1.83
C LEU A 17 12.85 -0.24 -2.47
N ASP A 18 13.32 0.91 -1.99
CA ASP A 18 12.85 2.25 -2.40
C ASP A 18 13.96 3.13 -2.99
N SER A 19 13.72 4.45 -3.13
CA SER A 19 14.63 5.38 -3.79
C SER A 19 16.04 5.44 -3.16
N ARG A 20 16.23 4.94 -1.93
CA ARG A 20 17.56 4.75 -1.32
C ARG A 20 18.45 3.80 -2.14
N PHE A 21 17.85 2.87 -2.89
CA PHE A 21 18.56 1.85 -3.67
C PHE A 21 18.51 2.11 -5.18
N TRP A 22 17.36 2.52 -5.72
CA TRP A 22 17.17 2.67 -7.17
C TRP A 22 17.00 4.12 -7.67
N GLY A 23 17.10 5.11 -6.79
CA GLY A 23 17.10 6.53 -7.14
C GLY A 23 15.71 7.16 -7.29
N PHE A 24 15.64 8.34 -7.90
CA PHE A 24 14.42 9.14 -7.96
C PHE A 24 13.42 8.66 -9.03
N VAL A 25 12.11 8.80 -8.77
CA VAL A 25 11.02 8.52 -9.72
C VAL A 25 10.64 9.79 -10.49
N ALA A 26 10.56 9.70 -11.82
CA ALA A 26 10.06 10.81 -12.64
C ALA A 26 8.55 11.01 -12.46
N ARG A 27 8.06 12.27 -12.47
CA ARG A 27 6.64 12.59 -12.25
C ARG A 27 5.68 11.82 -13.15
N ASP A 28 6.06 11.57 -14.39
CA ASP A 28 5.25 10.87 -15.40
C ASP A 28 5.02 9.39 -15.07
N MET A 29 5.78 8.80 -14.14
CA MET A 29 5.57 7.45 -13.63
C MET A 29 4.61 7.39 -12.43
N VAL A 30 4.19 8.54 -11.87
CA VAL A 30 3.27 8.61 -10.73
C VAL A 30 1.83 8.58 -11.22
N VAL A 31 1.10 7.51 -10.90
CA VAL A 31 -0.30 7.32 -11.33
C VAL A 31 -1.29 8.13 -10.48
N GLY A 32 -1.10 8.17 -9.16
CA GLY A 32 -2.02 8.84 -8.24
C GLY A 32 -1.64 8.64 -6.78
N GLU A 33 -2.51 9.13 -5.89
CA GLU A 33 -2.38 9.04 -4.43
C GLU A 33 -3.28 7.94 -3.87
N ALA A 34 -2.81 7.21 -2.86
CA ALA A 34 -3.63 6.24 -2.13
C ALA A 34 -4.40 6.96 -1.01
N PHE A 35 -5.73 7.04 -1.13
CA PHE A 35 -6.57 7.86 -0.24
C PHE A 35 -7.55 7.05 0.64
N ILE A 36 -7.86 5.79 0.34
CA ILE A 36 -8.80 4.97 1.13
C ILE A 36 -8.33 3.51 1.23
N THR A 37 -8.49 2.91 2.42
CA THR A 37 -8.43 1.45 2.58
C THR A 37 -9.81 0.84 2.34
N LEU A 38 -10.02 0.20 1.18
CA LEU A 38 -11.33 -0.37 0.82
C LEU A 38 -11.64 -1.65 1.58
N PHE A 39 -10.67 -2.55 1.75
CA PHE A 39 -10.89 -3.85 2.37
C PHE A 39 -9.60 -4.41 2.99
N SER A 40 -9.72 -5.11 4.12
CA SER A 40 -8.59 -5.70 4.85
C SER A 40 -9.01 -6.98 5.57
N TRP A 41 -8.31 -8.09 5.31
CA TRP A 41 -8.51 -9.40 5.94
C TRP A 41 -7.18 -10.15 6.04
N ASP A 42 -7.18 -11.31 6.70
CA ASP A 42 -6.01 -12.18 6.76
C ASP A 42 -5.89 -13.04 5.48
N ARG A 43 -4.82 -12.79 4.72
CA ARG A 43 -4.58 -13.43 3.42
C ARG A 43 -4.10 -14.87 3.53
N GLU A 44 -3.64 -15.31 4.71
CA GLU A 44 -3.16 -16.68 4.91
C GLU A 44 -4.31 -17.67 5.11
N ILE A 45 -5.53 -17.17 5.38
CA ILE A 45 -6.71 -18.01 5.56
C ILE A 45 -7.23 -18.48 4.20
N PRO A 46 -7.32 -19.80 3.96
CA PRO A 46 -7.89 -20.33 2.72
C PRO A 46 -9.37 -19.95 2.58
N PHE A 47 -9.82 -19.72 1.34
CA PHE A 47 -11.23 -19.42 1.05
C PHE A 47 -12.21 -20.55 1.43
N SER A 48 -11.71 -21.77 1.64
CA SER A 48 -12.51 -22.89 2.15
C SER A 48 -12.94 -22.72 3.60
N ASP A 49 -12.21 -21.92 4.39
CA ASP A 49 -12.47 -21.69 5.81
C ASP A 49 -13.29 -20.40 6.01
N LEU A 50 -14.51 -20.40 5.45
CA LEU A 50 -15.36 -19.21 5.30
C LEU A 50 -15.58 -18.45 6.61
N PHE A 51 -15.88 -19.15 7.71
CA PHE A 51 -16.16 -18.48 8.99
C PHE A 51 -14.93 -17.77 9.56
N ARG A 52 -13.76 -18.41 9.44
CA ARG A 52 -12.50 -17.80 9.89
C ARG A 52 -12.09 -16.63 8.99
N LEU A 53 -12.31 -16.78 7.68
CA LEU A 53 -12.06 -15.72 6.70
C LEU A 53 -12.92 -14.48 7.00
N LEU A 54 -14.22 -14.67 7.19
CA LEU A 54 -15.14 -13.59 7.54
C LEU A 54 -14.80 -12.96 8.90
N GLY A 55 -14.43 -13.78 9.88
CA GLY A 55 -13.97 -13.30 11.20
C GLY A 55 -12.67 -12.52 11.17
N SER A 56 -11.86 -12.65 10.11
CA SER A 56 -10.57 -11.96 9.97
C SER A 56 -10.67 -10.54 9.41
N ILE A 57 -11.87 -10.13 8.97
CA ILE A 57 -12.09 -8.81 8.37
C ILE A 57 -11.86 -7.72 9.42
N ARG A 58 -10.98 -6.77 9.09
CA ARG A 58 -10.60 -5.64 9.97
C ARG A 58 -11.48 -4.43 9.67
N LEU A 59 -12.67 -4.42 10.26
CA LEU A 59 -13.70 -3.40 10.01
C LEU A 59 -13.27 -2.00 10.42
N ASP A 60 -12.39 -1.88 11.42
CA ASP A 60 -11.80 -0.62 11.88
C ASP A 60 -10.97 0.10 10.81
N ARG A 61 -10.50 -0.64 9.79
CA ARG A 61 -9.70 -0.11 8.67
C ARG A 61 -10.51 0.13 7.41
N VAL A 62 -11.73 -0.41 7.33
CA VAL A 62 -12.55 -0.33 6.12
C VAL A 62 -13.08 1.08 5.96
N LEU A 63 -12.91 1.65 4.77
CA LEU A 63 -13.25 3.03 4.41
C LEU A 63 -12.48 4.09 5.23
N LEU A 64 -11.38 3.69 5.87
CA LEU A 64 -10.48 4.63 6.51
C LEU A 64 -9.81 5.49 5.44
N LEU A 65 -9.99 6.81 5.57
CA LEU A 65 -9.31 7.79 4.74
C LEU A 65 -7.84 7.86 5.15
N LEU A 66 -6.96 7.74 4.16
CA LEU A 66 -5.53 7.96 4.32
C LEU A 66 -5.31 9.46 4.13
N HIS A 67 -4.81 10.09 5.18
CA HIS A 67 -4.45 11.51 5.25
C HIS A 67 -3.04 11.63 5.81
#